data_AF-A0A7R9QJ73-F1
#
_entry.id   AF-A0A7R9QJ73-F1
#
_cell.length_a   1.000
_cell.length_b   1.000
_cell.length_c   1.000
_cell.angle_alpha   90.00
_cell.angle_beta   90.00
_cell.angle_gamma   90.00
#
_symmetry.space_group_name_H-M   'P 1'
#
loop_
_entity.id
_entity.type
_entity.pdbx_description
1 polymer ?
#
loop_
_entity_poly.entity_id
_entity_poly.type
_entity_poly.pdbx_seq_one_letter_code
_entity_poly.pdbx_strand_id
1 'polypeptide(L)'
;MIEVMFAIRKDKFKDHPSVIAELDLIEESEQFTHLITLDEPADSEDKINVFQFDNNFQESEEKYKAIRKEILDEESTDDEEDGYQSSNEDEDDDEDEEEDEATDSTTIIDNTETTLRTLRRDIYLTIQSSLDFEECAHKLLRLELKPGQIVELCHMIVDCAAQQRTYMKFYGLLAQRFCQLNSDYAEPFTTIFKSCYDTIHRFETNKLRNVAKLF
;
A
#
# COMPACT_ATOMS: atom_id res chain seq x y z
N MET A 1 35.76 23.73 -1.32
CA MET A 1 35.36 23.18 0.00
C MET A 1 34.56 24.22 0.81
N ILE A 2 35.10 25.42 1.08
CA ILE A 2 34.35 26.51 1.74
C ILE A 2 33.14 27.01 0.93
N GLU A 3 33.27 27.12 -0.39
CA GLU A 3 32.17 27.53 -1.28
C GLU A 3 30.96 26.57 -1.22
N VAL A 4 31.25 25.27 -1.08
CA VAL A 4 30.21 24.23 -0.92
C VAL A 4 29.51 24.38 0.43
N MET A 5 30.26 24.66 1.49
CA MET A 5 29.67 24.96 2.81
C MET A 5 28.75 26.19 2.77
N PHE A 6 29.13 27.23 2.03
CA PHE A 6 28.27 28.40 1.84
C PHE A 6 27.01 28.10 1.03
N ALA A 7 27.11 27.23 0.02
CA ALA A 7 25.94 26.75 -0.73
C ALA A 7 24.97 25.98 0.18
N ILE A 8 25.47 25.02 0.96
CA ILE A 8 24.67 24.23 1.92
C ILE A 8 23.98 25.15 2.95
N ARG A 9 24.70 26.14 3.49
CA ARG A 9 24.13 27.12 4.42
C ARG A 9 23.05 27.98 3.76
N LYS A 10 23.25 28.38 2.50
CA LYS A 10 22.26 29.16 1.73
C LYS A 10 20.99 28.35 1.50
N ASP A 11 21.15 27.04 1.29
CA ASP A 11 20.05 26.08 1.11
C ASP A 11 19.48 25.57 2.45
N LYS A 12 19.87 26.19 3.58
CA LYS A 12 19.39 25.91 4.93
C LYS A 12 19.52 24.43 5.34
N PHE A 13 20.59 23.76 4.92
CA PHE A 13 20.89 22.37 5.29
C PHE A 13 19.78 21.37 4.90
N LYS A 14 19.06 21.62 3.81
CA LYS A 14 17.93 20.78 3.36
C LYS A 14 18.26 19.28 3.29
N ASP A 15 19.46 18.94 2.83
CA ASP A 15 19.92 17.55 2.67
C ASP A 15 20.67 17.02 3.92
N HIS A 16 20.79 17.84 4.97
CA HIS A 16 21.46 17.51 6.22
C HIS A 16 20.54 17.82 7.42
N PRO A 17 19.43 17.08 7.59
CA PRO A 17 18.56 17.24 8.74
C PRO A 17 19.30 16.91 10.04
N SER A 18 18.97 17.61 11.13
CA SER A 18 19.61 17.42 12.44
C SER A 18 19.39 16.01 13.00
N VAL A 19 18.18 15.47 12.81
CA VAL A 19 17.79 14.11 13.17
C VAL A 19 16.98 13.55 12.00
N ILE A 20 17.27 12.32 11.59
CA ILE A 20 16.49 11.62 10.57
C ILE A 20 15.18 11.17 11.23
N ALA A 21 14.04 11.34 10.56
CA ALA A 21 12.72 11.08 11.17
C ALA A 21 12.56 9.65 11.73
N GLU A 22 13.20 8.65 11.12
CA GLU A 22 13.19 7.26 11.59
C GLU A 22 14.01 7.05 12.88
N LEU A 23 14.90 7.98 13.23
CA LEU A 23 15.78 7.92 14.40
C LEU A 23 15.30 8.79 15.57
N ASP A 24 14.19 9.51 15.41
CA ASP A 24 13.61 10.37 16.45
C ASP A 24 12.67 9.56 17.36
N LEU A 25 13.27 8.74 18.22
CA LEU A 25 12.55 7.75 19.04
C LEU A 25 12.43 8.14 20.53
N ILE A 26 13.15 9.17 20.97
CA ILE A 26 13.29 9.52 22.39
C ILE A 26 12.75 10.92 22.62
N GLU A 27 11.82 11.05 23.56
CA GLU A 27 11.25 12.35 23.93
C GLU A 27 12.32 13.31 24.47
N GLU A 28 12.20 14.60 24.17
CA GLU A 28 13.20 15.62 24.55
C GLU A 28 13.44 15.70 26.07
N SER A 29 12.42 15.38 26.89
CA SER A 29 12.53 15.33 28.35
C SER A 29 13.36 14.16 28.90
N GLU A 30 13.50 13.08 28.13
CA GLU A 30 14.24 11.88 28.52
C GLU A 30 15.68 11.88 27.98
N GLN A 31 16.01 12.83 27.09
CA GLN A 31 17.35 12.94 26.53
C GLN A 31 18.36 13.46 27.57
N PHE A 32 19.37 12.65 27.88
CA PHE A 32 20.52 13.06 28.69
C PHE A 32 21.66 13.57 27.81
N THR A 33 21.94 14.88 27.87
CA THR A 33 23.05 15.51 27.12
C THR A 33 24.32 15.54 27.97
N HIS A 34 25.32 14.74 27.58
CA HIS A 34 26.64 14.74 28.21
C HIS A 34 27.53 15.87 27.68
N LEU A 35 28.17 16.64 28.57
CA LEU A 35 29.12 17.69 28.22
C LEU A 35 30.55 17.14 28.32
N ILE A 36 31.11 16.74 27.19
CA ILE A 36 32.48 16.21 27.08
C ILE A 36 33.33 17.21 26.30
N THR A 37 34.48 17.60 26.85
CA THR A 37 35.41 18.51 26.17
C THR A 37 36.50 17.74 25.42
N LEU A 38 37.09 18.35 24.39
CA LEU A 38 38.13 17.69 23.58
C LEU A 38 39.50 17.63 24.27
N ASP A 39 39.73 18.49 25.26
CA ASP A 39 41.02 18.62 25.94
C ASP A 39 41.13 17.69 27.16
N GLU A 40 40.01 17.18 27.67
CA GLU A 40 39.97 16.28 28.80
C GLU A 40 40.33 14.84 28.38
N PRO A 41 41.25 14.17 29.10
CA PRO A 41 41.53 12.76 28.84
C PRO A 41 40.31 11.93 29.26
N ALA A 42 39.56 11.42 28.29
CA ALA A 42 38.49 10.45 28.50
C ALA A 42 39.07 9.04 28.67
N ASP A 43 38.61 8.29 29.67
CA ASP A 43 38.88 6.87 29.77
C ASP A 43 37.99 6.12 28.77
N SER A 44 38.59 5.18 28.03
CA SER A 44 37.89 4.35 27.04
C SER A 44 37.29 3.10 27.68
N GLU A 45 37.69 2.76 28.92
CA GLU A 45 37.22 1.60 29.66
C GLU A 45 37.28 0.27 28.86
N ASP A 46 38.27 0.12 27.98
CA ASP A 46 38.43 -1.03 27.06
C ASP A 46 38.37 -2.40 27.75
N LYS A 47 38.67 -2.44 29.05
CA LYS A 47 38.62 -3.65 29.88
C LYS A 47 37.22 -4.27 29.95
N ILE A 48 36.16 -3.48 29.79
CA ILE A 48 34.76 -3.95 29.84
C ILE A 48 34.42 -4.83 28.62
N ASN A 49 35.13 -4.65 27.50
CA ASN A 49 34.95 -5.45 26.29
C ASN A 49 35.49 -6.88 26.41
N VAL A 50 36.23 -7.21 27.47
CA VAL A 50 36.85 -8.52 27.69
C VAL A 50 36.16 -9.23 28.84
N PHE A 51 35.71 -10.46 28.60
CA PHE A 51 35.11 -11.30 29.63
C PHE A 51 36.06 -11.48 30.82
N GLN A 52 35.56 -11.11 32.00
CA GLN A 52 36.24 -11.28 33.27
C GLN A 52 35.27 -11.95 34.25
N PHE A 53 35.82 -12.78 35.13
CA PHE A 53 35.02 -13.45 36.14
C PHE A 53 34.56 -12.44 37.19
N ASP A 54 33.25 -12.32 37.37
CA ASP A 54 32.64 -11.49 38.42
C ASP A 54 32.29 -12.35 39.64
N ASN A 55 32.87 -12.02 40.80
CA ASN A 55 32.57 -12.69 42.06
C ASN A 55 31.13 -12.40 42.55
N ASN A 56 30.54 -11.28 42.12
CA ASN A 56 29.21 -10.81 42.50
C ASN A 56 28.19 -10.97 41.37
N PHE A 57 28.45 -11.87 40.42
CA PHE A 57 27.62 -12.08 39.23
C PHE A 57 26.12 -12.17 39.54
N GLN A 58 25.76 -12.96 40.57
CA GLN A 58 24.35 -13.14 40.97
C GLN A 58 23.66 -11.83 41.36
N GLU A 59 24.32 -10.98 42.17
CA GLU A 59 23.76 -9.69 42.59
C GLU A 59 23.68 -8.69 41.43
N SER A 60 24.68 -8.69 40.54
CA SER A 60 24.73 -7.82 39.36
C SER A 60 23.62 -8.19 38.36
N GLU A 61 23.37 -9.49 38.18
CA GLU A 61 22.31 -10.00 37.31
C GLU A 61 20.91 -9.66 37.84
N GLU A 62 20.68 -9.81 39.15
CA GLU A 62 19.42 -9.41 39.79
C GLU A 62 19.14 -7.92 39.63
N LYS A 63 20.14 -7.05 39.82
CA LYS A 63 20.01 -5.60 39.61
C LYS A 63 19.69 -5.26 38.16
N TYR A 64 20.36 -5.91 37.21
CA TYR A 64 20.09 -5.71 35.78
C TYR A 64 18.66 -6.13 35.43
N LYS A 65 18.19 -7.28 35.92
CA LYS A 65 16.81 -7.74 35.70
C LYS A 65 15.78 -6.74 36.23
N ALA A 66 16.02 -6.17 37.41
CA ALA A 66 15.14 -5.15 37.97
C ALA A 66 15.07 -3.89 37.09
N ILE A 67 16.23 -3.38 36.62
CA ILE A 67 16.30 -2.19 35.74
C ILE A 67 15.67 -2.49 34.37
N ARG A 68 15.93 -3.67 33.80
CA ARG A 68 15.34 -4.10 32.52
C ARG A 68 13.81 -4.06 32.60
N LYS A 69 13.24 -4.60 33.68
CA LYS A 69 11.80 -4.63 33.91
C LYS A 69 11.20 -3.23 34.07
N GLU A 70 11.91 -2.32 34.74
CA GLU A 70 11.49 -0.92 34.91
C GLU A 70 11.47 -0.14 33.58
N ILE A 71 12.45 -0.38 32.70
CA ILE A 71 12.57 0.36 31.43
C ILE A 71 11.62 -0.16 30.36
N LEU A 72 11.44 -1.48 30.28
CA LEU A 72 10.64 -2.11 29.23
C LEU A 72 9.17 -2.30 29.61
N ASP A 73 8.80 -1.98 30.86
CA ASP A 73 7.46 -2.09 31.42
C ASP A 73 6.76 -3.39 30.97
N GLU A 74 7.22 -4.54 31.51
CA GLU A 74 6.65 -5.89 31.26
C GLU A 74 5.21 -6.04 31.84
N GLU A 75 4.33 -5.08 31.62
CA GLU A 75 2.87 -5.20 31.80
C GLU A 75 2.13 -5.28 30.44
N SER A 76 2.86 -5.14 29.33
CA SER A 76 2.40 -5.52 28.00
C SER A 76 3.18 -6.74 27.50
N THR A 77 2.50 -7.90 27.54
CA THR A 77 2.87 -9.19 26.95
C THR A 77 3.80 -10.07 27.80
N ASP A 78 3.18 -10.88 28.66
CA ASP A 78 3.74 -12.18 29.10
C ASP A 78 3.87 -13.09 27.86
N ASP A 79 4.98 -12.96 27.14
CA ASP A 79 5.47 -14.03 26.27
C ASP A 79 6.59 -14.76 27.03
N GLU A 80 6.20 -15.85 27.69
CA GLU A 80 7.12 -16.84 28.23
C GLU A 80 8.01 -17.43 27.11
N GLU A 81 9.32 -17.45 27.33
CA GLU A 81 10.17 -18.66 27.34
C GLU A 81 11.60 -18.39 26.83
N ASP A 82 12.52 -18.33 27.80
CA ASP A 82 13.94 -18.56 27.58
C ASP A 82 14.17 -20.02 27.13
N GLY A 83 14.61 -20.19 25.89
CA GLY A 83 14.87 -21.50 25.28
C GLY A 83 15.93 -22.33 26.00
N TYR A 84 15.48 -23.41 26.64
CA TYR A 84 16.29 -24.60 26.94
C TYR A 84 15.63 -25.85 26.37
N GLN A 85 16.27 -26.44 25.36
CA GLN A 85 15.90 -27.71 24.75
C GLN A 85 15.82 -28.85 25.78
N SER A 86 14.64 -29.47 25.90
CA SER A 86 14.54 -30.89 26.26
C SER A 86 13.43 -31.52 25.43
N SER A 87 13.82 -32.34 24.46
CA SER A 87 12.93 -33.15 23.65
C SER A 87 12.13 -34.13 24.51
N ASN A 88 10.81 -34.04 24.46
CA ASN A 88 9.91 -35.17 24.65
C ASN A 88 8.66 -34.93 23.79
N GLU A 89 8.43 -35.87 22.87
CA GLU A 89 7.18 -36.08 22.16
C GLU A 89 6.13 -36.56 23.17
N ASP A 90 4.94 -35.98 23.16
CA ASP A 90 3.67 -36.71 23.23
C ASP A 90 2.47 -35.76 23.06
N GLU A 91 1.41 -36.36 22.52
CA GLU A 91 0.26 -35.81 21.81
C GLU A 91 -0.83 -35.15 22.69
N ASP A 92 -1.70 -34.41 21.99
CA ASP A 92 -3.15 -34.23 22.21
C ASP A 92 -3.71 -33.01 22.98
N ASP A 93 -4.43 -32.23 22.17
CA ASP A 93 -5.81 -31.71 22.30
C ASP A 93 -6.15 -30.41 23.05
N ASP A 94 -7.09 -29.73 22.39
CA ASP A 94 -8.09 -28.76 22.83
C ASP A 94 -7.76 -27.25 22.87
N GLU A 95 -8.36 -26.61 21.86
CA GLU A 95 -8.97 -25.29 21.78
C GLU A 95 -9.35 -24.65 23.14
N ASP A 96 -8.94 -23.40 23.35
CA ASP A 96 -9.86 -22.32 23.75
C ASP A 96 -9.19 -20.93 23.69
N GLU A 97 -9.67 -20.16 22.71
CA GLU A 97 -9.86 -18.71 22.62
C GLU A 97 -9.16 -17.79 23.64
N GLU A 98 -8.09 -17.10 23.21
CA GLU A 98 -7.67 -15.82 23.80
C GLU A 98 -8.44 -14.67 23.14
N GLU A 99 -9.30 -14.04 23.94
CA GLU A 99 -9.97 -12.77 23.66
C GLU A 99 -8.93 -11.64 23.56
N ASP A 100 -8.38 -11.44 22.36
CA ASP A 100 -7.78 -10.17 22.02
C ASP A 100 -8.89 -9.14 21.82
N GLU A 101 -8.88 -8.08 22.65
CA GLU A 101 -9.62 -6.84 22.45
C GLU A 101 -9.14 -6.12 21.17
N ALA A 102 -9.43 -6.72 20.02
CA ALA A 102 -9.47 -6.02 18.76
C ALA A 102 -10.66 -5.05 18.84
N THR A 103 -10.39 -3.78 18.61
CA THR A 103 -11.41 -2.81 18.23
C THR A 103 -12.05 -3.30 16.93
N ASP A 104 -13.03 -4.17 17.07
CA ASP A 104 -13.72 -4.85 15.99
C ASP A 104 -14.64 -3.83 15.33
N SER A 105 -14.03 -2.95 14.51
CA SER A 105 -14.76 -2.25 13.48
C SER A 105 -15.22 -3.32 12.51
N THR A 106 -16.29 -4.04 12.87
CA THR A 106 -16.93 -5.10 12.08
C THR A 106 -16.76 -4.77 10.61
N THR A 107 -15.79 -5.41 9.94
CA THR A 107 -15.40 -4.99 8.60
C THR A 107 -16.59 -5.28 7.71
N ILE A 108 -17.31 -4.22 7.31
CA ILE A 108 -18.54 -4.36 6.55
C ILE A 108 -18.15 -4.86 5.16
N ILE A 109 -18.40 -6.14 4.90
CA ILE A 109 -18.19 -6.75 3.59
C ILE A 109 -19.36 -6.35 2.69
N ASP A 110 -19.10 -5.44 1.74
CA ASP A 110 -20.10 -5.02 0.75
C ASP A 110 -20.24 -6.04 -0.40
N ASN A 111 -21.33 -6.81 -0.38
CA ASN A 111 -21.69 -7.74 -1.45
C ASN A 111 -22.60 -7.09 -2.54
N THR A 112 -22.90 -5.79 -2.46
CA THR A 112 -23.90 -5.12 -3.31
C THR A 112 -23.32 -4.42 -4.53
N GLU A 113 -21.99 -4.30 -4.64
CA GLU A 113 -21.25 -3.65 -5.74
C GLU A 113 -21.81 -2.26 -6.12
N THR A 114 -22.34 -1.51 -5.16
CA THR A 114 -23.06 -0.26 -5.42
C THR A 114 -22.18 0.80 -6.08
N THR A 115 -20.90 0.87 -5.69
CA THR A 115 -19.90 1.76 -6.29
C THR A 115 -19.68 1.45 -7.77
N LEU A 116 -19.57 0.17 -8.14
CA LEU A 116 -19.35 -0.25 -9.51
C LEU A 116 -20.57 0.05 -10.39
N ARG A 117 -21.78 -0.20 -9.87
CA ARG A 117 -23.03 0.16 -10.57
C ARG A 117 -23.15 1.65 -10.80
N THR A 118 -22.76 2.46 -9.82
CA THR A 118 -22.76 3.92 -9.92
C THR A 118 -21.79 4.38 -11.00
N LEU A 119 -20.56 3.84 -11.00
CA LEU A 119 -19.55 4.12 -12.02
C LEU A 119 -20.05 3.78 -13.43
N ARG A 120 -20.63 2.58 -13.62
CA ARG A 120 -21.20 2.16 -14.91
C ARG A 120 -22.28 3.12 -15.39
N ARG A 121 -23.17 3.54 -14.50
CA ARG A 121 -24.24 4.50 -14.81
C ARG A 121 -23.67 5.84 -15.24
N ASP A 122 -22.67 6.36 -14.53
CA ASP A 122 -22.08 7.66 -14.81
C ASP A 122 -21.32 7.67 -16.15
N ILE A 123 -20.60 6.59 -16.46
CA ILE A 123 -19.96 6.39 -17.78
C ILE A 123 -21.02 6.35 -18.89
N TYR A 124 -22.07 5.54 -18.72
CA TYR A 124 -23.15 5.42 -19.71
C TYR A 124 -23.83 6.76 -19.99
N LEU A 125 -24.18 7.52 -18.94
CA LEU A 125 -24.79 8.84 -19.08
C LEU A 125 -23.84 9.85 -19.73
N THR A 126 -22.54 9.77 -19.44
CA THR A 126 -21.52 10.62 -20.08
C THR A 126 -21.40 10.34 -21.57
N ILE A 127 -21.43 9.06 -21.97
CA ILE A 127 -21.44 8.66 -23.39
C ILE A 127 -22.71 9.16 -24.07
N GLN A 128 -23.87 8.91 -23.48
CA GLN A 128 -25.17 9.23 -24.09
C GLN A 128 -25.45 10.75 -24.18
N SER A 129 -24.85 11.54 -23.30
CA SER A 129 -24.97 13.01 -23.29
C SER A 129 -23.94 13.71 -24.18
N SER A 130 -23.02 12.97 -24.80
CA SER A 130 -21.98 13.52 -25.67
C SER A 130 -22.37 13.35 -27.14
N LEU A 131 -22.10 14.38 -27.95
CA LEU A 131 -22.39 14.33 -29.38
C LEU A 131 -21.21 13.77 -30.18
N ASP A 132 -20.00 14.22 -29.84
CA ASP A 132 -18.76 13.84 -30.53
C ASP A 132 -17.82 13.03 -29.64
N PHE A 133 -16.98 12.19 -30.26
CA PHE A 133 -16.13 11.26 -29.53
C PHE A 133 -14.99 11.97 -28.78
N GLU A 134 -14.47 13.08 -29.29
CA GLU A 134 -13.45 13.88 -28.60
C GLU A 134 -14.03 14.55 -27.34
N GLU A 135 -15.25 15.08 -27.43
CA GLU A 135 -15.96 15.64 -26.28
C GLU A 135 -16.21 14.56 -25.21
N CYS A 136 -16.64 13.38 -25.64
CA CYS A 136 -16.87 12.24 -24.76
C CYS A 136 -15.57 11.79 -24.06
N ALA A 137 -14.48 11.62 -24.82
CA ALA A 137 -13.18 11.27 -24.28
C ALA A 137 -12.72 12.29 -23.23
N HIS A 138 -12.85 13.58 -23.54
CA HIS A 138 -12.47 14.65 -22.61
C HIS A 138 -13.32 14.63 -21.32
N LYS A 139 -14.63 14.42 -21.41
CA LYS A 139 -15.50 14.31 -20.22
C LYS A 139 -15.15 13.08 -19.37
N LEU A 140 -14.91 11.94 -20.01
CA LEU A 140 -14.55 10.70 -19.31
C LEU A 140 -13.20 10.79 -18.60
N LEU A 141 -12.23 11.50 -19.16
CA LEU A 141 -10.93 11.73 -18.51
C LEU A 141 -11.06 12.65 -17.27
N ARG A 142 -12.07 13.51 -17.20
CA ARG A 142 -12.34 14.36 -16.04
C ARG A 142 -12.95 13.60 -14.85
N LEU A 143 -13.36 12.35 -15.02
CA LEU A 143 -13.90 11.53 -13.93
C LEU A 143 -12.81 10.96 -13.00
N GLU A 144 -11.52 11.23 -13.25
CA GLU A 144 -10.37 10.81 -12.43
C GLU A 144 -10.46 9.35 -11.96
N LEU A 145 -10.44 8.43 -12.92
CA LEU A 145 -10.58 7.00 -12.66
C LEU A 145 -9.38 6.46 -11.86
N LYS A 146 -9.68 5.68 -10.81
CA LYS A 146 -8.65 4.97 -10.04
C LYS A 146 -8.05 3.80 -10.84
N PRO A 147 -6.80 3.41 -10.58
CA PRO A 147 -6.23 2.17 -11.13
C PRO A 147 -7.15 0.98 -10.82
N GLY A 148 -7.58 0.26 -11.86
CA GLY A 148 -8.60 -0.81 -11.78
C GLY A 148 -9.96 -0.45 -12.38
N GLN A 149 -10.39 0.82 -12.30
CA GLN A 149 -11.64 1.28 -12.91
C GLN A 149 -11.51 1.50 -14.43
N ILE A 150 -10.28 1.59 -14.95
CA ILE A 150 -9.98 1.70 -16.38
C ILE A 150 -10.51 0.50 -17.16
N VAL A 151 -10.36 -0.71 -16.61
CA VAL A 151 -10.84 -1.94 -17.25
C VAL A 151 -12.37 -1.89 -17.40
N GLU A 152 -13.06 -1.44 -16.34
CA GLU A 152 -14.51 -1.28 -16.34
C GLU A 152 -14.97 -0.20 -17.33
N LEU A 153 -14.22 0.91 -17.48
CA LEU A 153 -14.48 1.91 -18.51
C LEU A 153 -14.40 1.29 -19.92
N CYS A 154 -13.34 0.54 -20.21
CA CYS A 154 -13.20 -0.12 -21.51
C CYS A 154 -14.34 -1.12 -21.76
N HIS A 155 -14.71 -1.92 -20.76
CA HIS A 155 -15.88 -2.82 -20.83
C HIS A 155 -17.17 -2.06 -21.16
N MET A 156 -17.45 -0.98 -20.44
CA MET A 156 -18.64 -0.17 -20.67
C MET A 156 -18.70 0.43 -22.07
N ILE A 157 -17.58 0.86 -22.65
CA ILE A 157 -17.54 1.37 -24.03
C ILE A 157 -17.94 0.26 -25.01
N VAL A 158 -17.41 -0.96 -24.85
CA VAL A 158 -17.73 -2.11 -25.71
C VAL A 158 -19.19 -2.53 -25.53
N ASP A 159 -19.69 -2.62 -24.30
CA ASP A 159 -21.07 -3.02 -24.01
C ASP A 159 -22.08 -2.01 -24.54
N CYS A 160 -21.81 -0.71 -24.39
CA CYS A 160 -22.62 0.34 -24.98
C CYS A 160 -22.66 0.22 -26.51
N ALA A 161 -21.53 -0.06 -27.15
CA ALA A 161 -21.45 -0.27 -28.60
C ALA A 161 -22.23 -1.52 -29.03
N ALA A 162 -22.14 -2.61 -28.27
CA ALA A 162 -22.81 -3.87 -28.54
C ALA A 162 -24.34 -3.73 -28.49
N GLN A 163 -24.87 -2.96 -27.53
CA GLN A 163 -26.30 -2.81 -27.29
C GLN A 163 -27.01 -1.87 -28.29
N GLN A 164 -26.27 -1.10 -29.10
CA GLN A 164 -26.89 -0.25 -30.11
C GLN A 164 -27.63 -1.06 -31.18
N ARG A 165 -28.72 -0.51 -31.73
CA ARG A 165 -29.45 -1.16 -32.83
C ARG A 165 -28.58 -1.35 -34.07
N THR A 166 -27.72 -0.38 -34.34
CA THR A 166 -26.78 -0.38 -35.47
C THR A 166 -25.45 0.18 -35.00
N TYR A 167 -24.35 -0.44 -35.42
CA TYR A 167 -22.99 0.06 -35.13
C TYR A 167 -22.82 1.53 -35.54
N MET A 168 -22.35 2.33 -34.58
CA MET A 168 -21.96 3.73 -34.79
C MET A 168 -20.45 3.85 -34.72
N LYS A 169 -19.84 4.49 -35.73
CA LYS A 169 -18.38 4.70 -35.80
C LYS A 169 -17.82 5.47 -34.59
N PHE A 170 -18.67 6.24 -33.91
CA PHE A 170 -18.37 6.94 -32.66
C PHE A 170 -17.62 6.06 -31.65
N TYR A 171 -18.07 4.83 -31.41
CA TYR A 171 -17.46 3.95 -30.40
C TYR A 171 -16.07 3.46 -30.79
N GLY A 172 -15.85 3.17 -32.08
CA GLY A 172 -14.52 2.80 -32.58
C GLY A 172 -13.52 3.96 -32.49
N LEU A 173 -13.96 5.17 -32.84
CA LEU A 173 -13.14 6.38 -32.73
C LEU A 173 -12.83 6.73 -31.26
N LEU A 174 -13.82 6.55 -30.36
CA LEU A 174 -13.64 6.74 -28.92
C LEU A 174 -12.61 5.75 -28.35
N ALA A 175 -12.76 4.45 -28.65
CA ALA A 175 -11.81 3.42 -28.22
C ALA A 175 -10.39 3.67 -28.77
N GLN A 176 -10.29 4.01 -30.06
CA GLN A 176 -9.03 4.39 -30.69
C GLN A 176 -8.37 5.57 -29.96
N ARG A 177 -9.16 6.60 -29.62
CA ARG A 177 -8.65 7.78 -28.92
C ARG A 177 -8.06 7.43 -27.57
N PHE A 178 -8.71 6.58 -26.77
CA PHE A 178 -8.18 6.10 -25.49
C PHE A 178 -6.88 5.32 -25.66
N CYS A 179 -6.83 4.37 -26.60
CA CYS A 179 -5.62 3.59 -26.89
C CYS A 179 -4.45 4.46 -27.38
N GLN A 180 -4.72 5.59 -28.05
CA GLN A 180 -3.68 6.52 -28.52
C GLN A 180 -3.21 7.49 -27.44
N LEU A 181 -4.06 7.79 -26.44
CA LEU A 181 -3.72 8.72 -25.36
C LEU A 181 -2.82 8.09 -24.30
N ASN A 182 -3.11 6.85 -23.90
CA ASN A 182 -2.28 6.11 -22.95
C ASN A 182 -2.29 4.60 -23.31
N SER A 183 -1.12 3.97 -23.29
CA SER A 183 -0.93 2.53 -23.52
C SER A 183 -1.72 1.67 -22.54
N ASP A 184 -2.03 2.19 -21.35
CA ASP A 184 -2.75 1.46 -20.29
C ASP A 184 -4.17 1.06 -20.71
N TYR A 185 -4.77 1.72 -21.71
CA TYR A 185 -6.08 1.36 -22.24
C TYR A 185 -6.03 0.23 -23.27
N ALA A 186 -4.89 0.01 -23.93
CA ALA A 186 -4.77 -0.94 -25.04
C ALA A 186 -4.84 -2.40 -24.59
N GLU A 187 -4.21 -2.72 -23.45
CA GLU A 187 -4.24 -4.06 -22.86
C GLU A 187 -5.67 -4.47 -22.44
N PRO A 188 -6.44 -3.65 -21.70
CA PRO A 188 -7.85 -3.92 -21.40
C PRO A 188 -8.69 -4.22 -22.64
N PHE A 189 -8.61 -3.41 -23.71
CA PHE A 189 -9.37 -3.67 -24.94
C PHE A 189 -8.98 -5.01 -25.59
N THR A 190 -7.70 -5.39 -25.53
CA THR A 190 -7.21 -6.67 -26.05
C THR A 190 -7.74 -7.85 -25.24
N THR A 191 -7.75 -7.73 -23.91
CA THR A 191 -8.31 -8.75 -23.01
C THR A 191 -9.82 -8.89 -23.19
N ILE A 192 -10.53 -7.77 -23.35
CA ILE A 192 -11.97 -7.77 -23.67
C ILE A 192 -12.22 -8.48 -25.00
N PHE A 193 -11.43 -8.22 -26.03
CA PHE A 193 -11.56 -8.90 -27.32
C PHE A 193 -11.47 -10.43 -27.19
N LYS A 194 -10.46 -10.93 -26.48
CA LYS A 194 -10.28 -12.38 -26.22
C LYS A 194 -11.51 -12.96 -25.50
N SER A 195 -11.94 -12.30 -24.42
CA SER A 195 -13.12 -12.71 -23.64
C SER A 195 -14.41 -12.70 -24.48
N CYS A 196 -14.63 -11.68 -25.30
CA CYS A 196 -15.76 -11.60 -26.22
C CYS A 196 -15.72 -12.73 -27.27
N TYR A 197 -14.54 -13.09 -27.75
CA TYR A 197 -14.38 -14.19 -28.71
C TYR A 197 -14.73 -15.55 -28.08
N ASP A 198 -14.21 -15.82 -26.88
CA ASP A 198 -14.46 -17.07 -26.15
C ASP A 198 -15.95 -17.23 -25.79
N THR A 199 -16.62 -16.12 -25.47
CA THR A 199 -18.03 -16.08 -25.05
C THR A 199 -19.02 -15.76 -26.18
N ILE A 200 -18.57 -15.73 -27.44
CA ILE A 200 -19.36 -15.29 -28.59
C ILE A 200 -20.66 -16.07 -28.80
N HIS A 201 -20.69 -17.34 -28.37
CA HIS A 201 -21.87 -18.21 -28.44
C HIS A 201 -23.06 -17.71 -27.60
N ARG A 202 -22.82 -16.81 -26.64
CA ARG A 202 -23.85 -16.19 -25.81
C ARG A 202 -24.44 -14.92 -26.44
N PHE A 203 -23.87 -14.44 -27.54
CA PHE A 203 -24.22 -13.15 -28.12
C PHE A 203 -25.37 -13.28 -29.11
N GLU A 204 -26.33 -12.37 -29.01
CA GLU A 204 -27.35 -12.19 -30.04
C GLU A 204 -26.73 -11.64 -31.34
N THR A 205 -27.35 -11.94 -32.48
CA THR A 205 -26.84 -11.59 -33.82
C THR A 205 -26.50 -10.10 -33.98
N ASN A 206 -27.27 -9.20 -33.34
CA ASN A 206 -27.03 -7.76 -33.39
C ASN A 206 -25.78 -7.36 -32.60
N LYS A 207 -25.64 -7.88 -31.37
CA LYS A 207 -24.47 -7.66 -30.51
C LYS A 207 -23.20 -8.15 -31.20
N LEU A 208 -23.25 -9.37 -31.75
CA LEU A 208 -22.15 -9.96 -32.49
C LEU A 208 -21.71 -9.07 -33.67
N ARG A 209 -22.67 -8.58 -34.46
CA ARG A 209 -22.39 -7.69 -35.60
C ARG A 209 -21.71 -6.38 -35.16
N ASN A 210 -22.15 -5.79 -34.06
CA ASN A 210 -21.61 -4.52 -33.60
C ASN A 210 -20.21 -4.69 -32.98
N VAL A 211 -20.02 -5.71 -32.16
CA VAL A 211 -18.73 -6.02 -31.54
C VAL A 211 -17.69 -6.38 -32.60
N ALA A 212 -18.06 -7.20 -33.59
CA ALA A 212 -17.19 -7.54 -34.72
C ALA A 212 -16.85 -6.37 -35.65
N LYS A 213 -17.59 -5.25 -35.58
CA LYS A 213 -17.24 -4.02 -36.30
C LYS A 213 -16.44 -3.04 -35.44
N LEU A 214 -16.49 -3.20 -34.13
CA LEU A 214 -15.77 -2.35 -33.18
C LEU A 214 -14.28 -2.70 -33.17
N PHE A 215 -13.99 -4.00 -33.04
CA PHE A 215 -12.65 -4.58 -33.16
C PHE A 215 -12.27 -4.77 -34.63
#